data_AF-A0A6P7HCR8-F1
#
_entry.id   AF-A0A6P7HCR8-F1
#
_cell.length_a   1.000
_cell.length_b   1.000
_cell.length_c   1.000
_cell.angle_alpha   90.00
_cell.angle_beta   90.00
_cell.angle_gamma   90.00
#
_symmetry.space_group_name_H-M   'P 1'
#
loop_
_entity.id
_entity.type
_entity.pdbx_description
1 polymer ?
#
loop_
_entity_poly.entity_id
_entity_poly.type
_entity_poly.pdbx_seq_one_letter_code
_entity_poly.pdbx_strand_id
1 'polypeptide(L)'
;MIKMGCDEDILKCLVFWTNFILAYIATLLVIFVLQQTLGINAFCRLKNDTVFRNRLDNTLLDIFEHNDQDSNKAVTDLIQHRLKCCGFNGSEYWNDTIPKSCHKTDSSDIFDVPCNDELFKYIKHCQRVLGVSITLLSVAEVIAAVVSLYFVYHLRSKATEFVFIKDYSFQDDLL
;
A
#
# COMPACT_ATOMS: atom_id res chain seq x y z
N MET A 1 9.64 52.76 14.41
CA MET A 1 10.67 51.70 14.28
C MET A 1 10.24 50.28 14.68
N ILE A 2 9.16 50.03 15.44
CA ILE A 2 8.78 48.66 15.86
C ILE A 2 8.05 47.84 14.76
N LYS A 3 7.50 48.50 13.73
CA LYS A 3 6.66 47.85 12.70
C LYS A 3 7.46 46.98 11.70
N MET A 4 8.75 47.25 11.53
CA MET A 4 9.55 46.66 10.46
C MET A 4 10.05 45.24 10.75
N GLY A 5 10.20 44.85 12.02
CA GLY A 5 10.63 43.50 12.42
C GLY A 5 9.54 42.43 12.33
N CYS A 6 8.29 42.79 12.63
CA CYS A 6 7.17 41.84 12.63
C CYS A 6 6.88 41.29 11.22
N ASP A 7 7.03 42.11 10.19
CA ASP A 7 6.78 41.71 8.79
C ASP A 7 7.82 40.70 8.26
N GLU A 8 9.08 40.80 8.70
CA GLU A 8 10.15 39.90 8.25
C GLU A 8 9.98 38.50 8.86
N ASP A 9 9.56 38.42 10.12
CA ASP A 9 9.28 37.16 10.80
C ASP A 9 8.05 36.46 10.19
N ILE A 10 7.00 37.22 9.86
CA ILE A 10 5.80 36.69 9.17
C ILE A 10 6.18 36.14 7.79
N LEU A 11 7.02 36.83 7.02
CA LEU A 11 7.47 36.38 5.71
C LEU A 11 8.30 35.09 5.80
N LYS A 12 9.23 35.00 6.77
CA LYS A 12 10.02 33.78 7.03
C LYS A 12 9.11 32.59 7.40
N CYS A 13 8.12 32.81 8.25
CA CYS A 13 7.12 31.79 8.56
C CYS A 13 6.37 31.33 7.31
N LEU A 14 5.90 32.27 6.47
CA LEU A 14 5.13 31.93 5.26
C LEU A 14 5.95 31.14 4.23
N VAL A 15 7.23 31.50 4.04
CA VAL A 15 8.17 30.76 3.19
C VAL A 15 8.42 29.36 3.75
N PHE A 16 8.64 29.24 5.06
CA PHE A 16 8.83 27.96 5.73
C PHE A 16 7.63 27.03 5.54
N TRP A 17 6.41 27.50 5.83
CA TRP A 17 5.18 26.73 5.65
C TRP A 17 4.94 26.33 4.19
N THR A 18 5.21 27.23 3.25
CA THR A 18 5.08 26.93 1.82
C THR A 18 6.05 25.83 1.38
N ASN A 19 7.30 25.88 1.82
CA ASN A 19 8.29 24.84 1.52
C ASN A 19 7.92 23.49 2.13
N PHE A 20 7.39 23.49 3.36
CA PHE A 20 6.90 22.28 4.01
C PHE A 20 5.75 21.62 3.23
N ILE A 21 4.76 22.39 2.78
CA ILE A 21 3.61 21.87 2.02
C ILE A 21 4.03 21.37 0.64
N LEU A 22 5.00 22.04 -0.01
CA LEU A 22 5.57 21.57 -1.27
C LEU A 22 6.31 20.23 -1.10
N ALA A 23 7.07 20.06 -0.02
CA ALA A 23 7.71 18.77 0.30
C ALA A 23 6.68 17.67 0.58
N TYR A 24 5.58 18.00 1.26
CA TYR A 24 4.45 17.08 1.45
C TYR A 24 3.82 16.64 0.12
N ILE A 25 3.52 17.58 -0.77
CA ILE A 25 2.99 17.28 -2.11
C ILE A 25 3.96 16.40 -2.90
N ALA A 26 5.26 16.73 -2.89
CA ALA A 26 6.27 15.92 -3.55
C ALA A 26 6.31 14.48 -3.01
N THR A 27 6.18 14.32 -1.69
CA THR A 27 6.13 13.01 -1.03
C THR A 27 4.88 12.23 -1.45
N LEU A 28 3.70 12.86 -1.47
CA LEU A 28 2.47 12.24 -1.96
C LEU A 28 2.59 11.76 -3.40
N LEU A 29 3.20 12.56 -4.29
CA LEU A 29 3.42 12.17 -5.68
C LEU A 29 4.37 10.98 -5.81
N VAL A 30 5.43 10.94 -4.99
CA VAL A 30 6.35 9.78 -4.96
C VAL A 30 5.61 8.53 -4.50
N ILE A 31 4.83 8.61 -3.43
CA ILE A 31 4.03 7.47 -2.93
C ILE A 31 3.02 7.03 -4.00
N PHE A 32 2.35 7.98 -4.66
CA PHE A 32 1.40 7.70 -5.74
C PHE A 32 2.05 6.93 -6.90
N VAL A 33 3.24 7.34 -7.35
CA VAL A 33 3.96 6.64 -8.43
C VAL A 33 4.39 5.24 -7.98
N LEU A 34 4.90 5.10 -6.76
CA LEU A 34 5.35 3.81 -6.22
C LEU A 34 4.20 2.81 -6.11
N GLN A 35 3.05 3.20 -5.53
CA GLN A 35 1.92 2.29 -5.39
C GLN A 35 1.35 1.85 -6.75
N GLN A 36 1.28 2.76 -7.73
CA GLN A 36 0.76 2.43 -9.06
C GLN A 36 1.72 1.53 -9.82
N THR A 37 3.04 1.74 -9.68
CA THR A 37 4.05 0.87 -10.30
C THR A 37 3.95 -0.56 -9.77
N LEU A 38 3.82 -0.72 -8.44
CA LEU A 38 3.60 -2.03 -7.82
C LEU A 38 2.27 -2.66 -8.24
N GLY A 39 1.20 -1.86 -8.29
CA GLY A 39 -0.13 -2.30 -8.72
C GLY A 39 -0.15 -2.82 -10.16
N ILE A 40 0.45 -2.08 -11.10
CA ILE A 40 0.53 -2.47 -12.51
C ILE A 40 1.39 -3.74 -12.68
N ASN A 41 2.55 -3.82 -12.02
CA ASN A 41 3.39 -5.01 -12.09
C ASN A 41 2.68 -6.25 -11.53
N ALA A 42 1.98 -6.11 -10.40
CA ALA A 42 1.15 -7.18 -9.85
C ALA A 42 0.03 -7.59 -10.83
N PHE A 43 -0.69 -6.62 -11.40
CA PHE A 43 -1.77 -6.87 -12.36
C PHE A 43 -1.27 -7.60 -13.62
N CYS A 44 -0.15 -7.17 -14.20
CA CYS A 44 0.43 -7.80 -15.39
C CYS A 44 0.79 -9.28 -15.16
N ARG A 45 1.36 -9.61 -13.99
CA ARG A 45 1.69 -10.99 -13.64
C ARG A 45 0.45 -11.87 -13.42
N LEU A 46 -0.65 -11.26 -13.00
CA LEU A 46 -1.89 -11.92 -12.62
C LEU A 46 -2.96 -11.90 -13.73
N LYS A 47 -2.65 -11.29 -14.89
CA LYS A 47 -3.56 -11.18 -16.03
C LYS A 47 -3.93 -12.54 -16.62
N ASN A 48 -2.99 -13.49 -16.62
CA ASN A 48 -3.22 -14.83 -17.15
C ASN A 48 -3.36 -15.83 -16.00
N ASP A 49 -4.60 -16.10 -15.63
CA ASP A 49 -4.95 -16.99 -14.52
C ASP A 49 -4.32 -18.36 -14.64
N THR A 50 -4.15 -18.89 -15.85
CA THR A 50 -3.52 -20.20 -16.07
C THR A 50 -2.03 -20.19 -15.75
N VAL A 51 -1.29 -19.19 -16.25
CA VAL A 51 0.15 -19.04 -15.98
C VAL A 51 0.39 -18.74 -14.51
N PHE A 52 -0.45 -17.90 -13.91
CA PHE A 52 -0.34 -17.60 -12.49
C PHE A 52 -0.66 -18.82 -11.63
N ARG A 53 -1.75 -19.54 -11.92
CA ARG A 53 -2.10 -20.77 -11.21
C ARG A 53 -1.00 -21.81 -11.31
N ASN A 54 -0.44 -22.03 -12.50
CA ASN A 54 0.67 -22.99 -12.67
C ASN A 54 1.91 -22.60 -11.85
N ARG A 55 2.25 -21.30 -11.77
CA ARG A 55 3.39 -20.85 -10.94
C ARG A 55 3.10 -21.03 -9.46
N LEU A 56 1.90 -20.67 -9.03
CA LEU A 56 1.45 -20.84 -7.65
C LEU A 56 1.46 -22.31 -7.25
N ASP A 57 0.90 -23.16 -8.10
CA ASP A 57 0.83 -24.61 -7.92
C ASP A 57 2.25 -25.20 -7.82
N ASN A 58 3.17 -24.81 -8.70
CA ASN A 58 4.57 -25.27 -8.64
C ASN A 58 5.27 -24.84 -7.35
N THR A 59 5.08 -23.60 -6.90
CA THR A 59 5.64 -23.13 -5.63
C THR A 59 5.02 -23.84 -4.43
N LEU A 60 3.71 -24.08 -4.48
CA LEU A 60 3.01 -24.80 -3.41
C LEU A 60 3.44 -26.26 -3.35
N LEU A 61 3.59 -26.91 -4.51
CA LEU A 61 4.13 -28.27 -4.63
C LEU A 61 5.52 -28.35 -4.01
N ASP A 62 6.42 -27.44 -4.36
CA ASP A 62 7.79 -27.43 -3.82
C ASP A 62 7.83 -27.34 -2.29
N ILE A 63 6.95 -26.51 -1.69
CA ILE A 63 6.80 -26.39 -0.23
C ILE A 63 6.26 -27.68 0.39
N PHE A 64 5.28 -28.32 -0.26
CA PHE A 64 4.67 -29.55 0.24
C PHE A 64 5.57 -30.78 0.06
N GLU A 65 6.37 -30.84 -1.00
CA GLU A 65 7.35 -31.91 -1.24
C GLU A 65 8.52 -31.84 -0.25
N HIS A 66 9.00 -30.64 0.05
CA HIS A 66 10.08 -30.41 1.01
C HIS A 66 9.57 -30.11 2.43
N ASN A 67 8.45 -30.72 2.80
CA ASN A 67 7.79 -30.54 4.11
C ASN A 67 8.56 -31.19 5.29
N ASP A 68 9.64 -31.91 4.99
CA ASP A 68 10.62 -32.41 5.96
C ASP A 68 11.44 -31.28 6.60
N GLN A 69 11.58 -30.14 5.92
CA GLN A 69 12.24 -28.95 6.47
C GLN A 69 11.31 -28.20 7.41
N ASP A 70 11.78 -27.86 8.62
CA ASP A 70 10.98 -27.19 9.65
C ASP A 70 10.32 -25.88 9.15
N SER A 71 11.00 -25.12 8.29
CA SER A 71 10.47 -23.90 7.69
C SER A 71 9.28 -24.16 6.77
N ASN A 72 9.38 -25.20 5.93
CA ASN A 72 8.33 -25.55 4.99
C ASN A 72 7.15 -26.19 5.72
N LYS A 73 7.44 -26.99 6.76
CA LYS A 73 6.43 -27.54 7.66
C LYS A 73 5.58 -26.48 8.34
N ALA A 74 6.21 -25.44 8.88
CA ALA A 74 5.48 -24.32 9.47
C ALA A 74 4.58 -23.61 8.45
N VAL A 75 5.04 -23.45 7.20
CA VAL A 75 4.25 -22.83 6.12
C VAL A 75 3.09 -23.72 5.70
N THR A 76 3.33 -25.01 5.48
CA THR A 76 2.32 -26.01 5.13
C THR A 76 1.24 -26.07 6.20
N ASP A 77 1.63 -26.15 7.48
CA ASP A 77 0.70 -26.19 8.61
C ASP A 77 -0.13 -24.91 8.70
N LEU A 78 0.49 -23.74 8.46
CA LEU A 78 -0.20 -22.46 8.45
C LEU A 78 -1.22 -22.38 7.30
N ILE A 79 -0.87 -22.83 6.10
CA ILE A 79 -1.75 -22.84 4.93
C ILE A 79 -2.95 -23.74 5.20
N GLN A 80 -2.71 -24.99 5.63
CA GLN A 80 -3.77 -25.97 5.88
C GLN A 80 -4.73 -25.50 6.97
N HIS A 81 -4.20 -25.00 8.09
CA HIS A 81 -5.04 -24.54 9.20
C HIS A 81 -5.80 -23.26 8.86
N ARG A 82 -5.14 -22.28 8.22
CA ARG A 82 -5.75 -20.97 7.94
C ARG A 82 -6.75 -21.01 6.80
N LEU A 83 -6.49 -21.83 5.78
CA LEU A 83 -7.37 -21.98 4.62
C LEU A 83 -8.34 -23.15 4.77
N LYS A 84 -8.25 -23.92 5.87
CA LYS A 84 -9.10 -25.08 6.15
C LYS A 84 -9.09 -26.09 5.01
N CYS A 85 -7.88 -26.40 4.52
CA CYS A 85 -7.62 -27.32 3.42
C CYS A 85 -6.65 -28.42 3.88
N CYS A 86 -6.58 -29.52 3.13
CA CYS A 86 -5.62 -30.58 3.42
C CYS A 86 -4.94 -31.09 2.15
N GLY A 87 -3.61 -31.19 2.22
CA GLY A 87 -2.78 -31.71 1.14
C GLY A 87 -2.76 -30.81 -0.10
N PHE A 88 -1.81 -31.04 -1.00
CA PHE A 88 -1.71 -30.23 -2.21
C PHE A 88 -2.97 -30.34 -3.07
N ASN A 89 -3.42 -31.57 -3.35
CA ASN A 89 -4.59 -31.89 -4.15
C ASN A 89 -5.63 -32.74 -3.39
N GLY A 90 -5.75 -32.51 -2.07
CA GLY A 90 -6.66 -33.23 -1.19
C GLY A 90 -5.92 -34.02 -0.11
N SER A 91 -6.67 -34.53 0.87
CA SER A 91 -6.14 -35.23 2.05
C SER A 91 -5.36 -36.50 1.70
N GLU A 92 -5.72 -37.17 0.60
CA GLU A 92 -5.02 -38.34 0.05
C GLU A 92 -3.54 -38.06 -0.27
N TYR A 93 -3.14 -36.80 -0.47
CA TYR A 93 -1.73 -36.41 -0.71
C TYR A 93 -0.79 -36.91 0.39
N TRP A 94 -1.27 -36.99 1.64
CA TRP A 94 -0.47 -37.40 2.79
C TRP A 94 -0.36 -38.92 2.96
N ASN A 95 -1.03 -39.71 2.12
CA ASN A 95 -1.15 -41.17 2.22
C ASN A 95 -1.51 -41.58 3.67
N ASP A 96 -0.56 -42.15 4.42
CA ASP A 96 -0.81 -42.76 5.72
C ASP A 96 -0.68 -41.80 6.91
N THR A 97 0.02 -40.67 6.78
CA THR A 97 0.31 -39.77 7.92
C THR A 97 -0.20 -38.36 7.67
N ILE A 98 -1.45 -38.12 8.05
CA ILE A 98 -2.10 -36.82 7.89
C ILE A 98 -1.66 -35.88 9.02
N PRO A 99 -1.12 -34.69 8.70
CA PRO A 99 -0.65 -33.75 9.71
C PRO A 99 -1.82 -33.18 10.55
N LYS A 100 -1.51 -32.80 11.79
CA LYS A 100 -2.52 -32.24 12.73
C LYS A 100 -3.16 -30.95 12.21
N SER A 101 -2.44 -30.19 11.38
CA SER A 101 -2.91 -28.96 10.72
C SER A 101 -4.07 -29.18 9.74
N CYS A 102 -4.25 -30.42 9.24
CA CYS A 102 -5.40 -30.82 8.42
C CYS A 102 -6.68 -31.12 9.21
N HIS A 103 -6.63 -31.15 10.55
CA HIS A 103 -7.77 -31.51 11.37
C HIS A 103 -8.59 -30.29 11.77
N LYS A 104 -9.91 -30.43 11.80
CA LYS A 104 -10.81 -29.45 12.40
C LYS A 104 -10.56 -29.43 13.92
N THR A 105 -10.50 -28.24 14.51
CA THR A 105 -10.20 -28.05 15.93
C THR A 105 -11.07 -28.99 16.79
N ASP A 106 -10.41 -29.84 17.58
CA ASP A 106 -10.99 -30.82 18.53
C ASP A 106 -11.80 -31.98 17.94
N SER A 107 -11.78 -32.23 16.62
CA SER A 107 -12.36 -33.44 16.01
C SER A 107 -11.35 -34.22 15.18
N SER A 108 -11.61 -35.53 14.98
CA SER A 108 -10.88 -36.37 14.03
C SER A 108 -11.24 -36.09 12.57
N ASP A 109 -12.04 -35.04 12.31
CA ASP A 109 -12.49 -34.70 10.98
C ASP A 109 -11.41 -33.94 10.22
N ILE A 110 -11.18 -34.38 9.00
CA ILE A 110 -10.15 -33.86 8.11
C ILE A 110 -10.79 -32.83 7.18
N PHE A 111 -10.02 -31.84 6.72
CA PHE A 111 -10.46 -30.97 5.65
C PHE A 111 -10.43 -31.72 4.31
N ASP A 112 -11.58 -31.82 3.64
CA ASP A 112 -11.70 -32.53 2.35
C ASP A 112 -11.35 -31.65 1.14
N VAL A 113 -11.10 -30.36 1.36
CA VAL A 113 -10.81 -29.40 0.27
C VAL A 113 -9.30 -29.33 -0.02
N PRO A 114 -8.91 -29.29 -1.30
CA PRO A 114 -7.50 -29.26 -1.70
C PRO A 114 -6.90 -27.86 -1.51
N CYS A 115 -5.63 -27.79 -1.08
CA CYS A 115 -5.00 -26.50 -0.77
C CYS A 115 -4.60 -25.68 -1.99
N ASN A 116 -4.32 -26.29 -3.14
CA ASN A 116 -4.01 -25.56 -4.37
C ASN A 116 -5.16 -24.62 -4.80
N ASP A 117 -6.39 -25.11 -4.77
CA ASP A 117 -7.57 -24.35 -5.18
C ASP A 117 -7.95 -23.29 -4.14
N GLU A 118 -7.93 -23.63 -2.85
CA GLU A 118 -8.24 -22.67 -1.79
C GLU A 118 -7.19 -21.56 -1.66
N LEU A 119 -5.91 -21.88 -1.84
CA LEU A 119 -4.85 -20.87 -1.89
C LEU A 119 -5.01 -19.95 -3.10
N PHE A 120 -5.31 -20.49 -4.27
CA PHE A 120 -5.57 -19.69 -5.46
C PHE A 120 -6.75 -18.73 -5.26
N LYS A 121 -7.87 -19.23 -4.72
CA LYS A 121 -9.04 -18.41 -4.37
C LYS A 121 -8.69 -17.34 -3.35
N TYR A 122 -7.93 -17.69 -2.31
CA TYR A 122 -7.50 -16.76 -1.28
C TYR A 122 -6.63 -15.64 -1.85
N ILE A 123 -5.64 -15.95 -2.68
CA ILE A 123 -4.77 -14.93 -3.29
C ILE A 123 -5.56 -14.03 -4.23
N LYS A 124 -6.47 -14.59 -5.05
CA LYS A 124 -7.37 -13.81 -5.89
C LYS A 124 -8.25 -12.86 -5.07
N HIS A 125 -8.77 -13.33 -3.93
CA HIS A 125 -9.55 -12.50 -3.03
C HIS A 125 -8.70 -11.37 -2.42
N CYS A 126 -7.51 -11.69 -1.90
CA CYS A 126 -6.59 -10.70 -1.35
C CYS A 126 -6.19 -9.65 -2.38
N GLN A 127 -5.88 -10.07 -3.61
CA GLN A 127 -5.56 -9.15 -4.71
C GLN A 127 -6.71 -8.18 -4.98
N ARG A 128 -7.96 -8.66 -4.99
CA ARG A 128 -9.13 -7.82 -5.21
C ARG A 128 -9.28 -6.77 -4.10
N VAL A 129 -9.13 -7.18 -2.85
CA VAL A 129 -9.23 -6.29 -1.69
C VAL A 129 -8.11 -5.24 -1.70
N LEU A 130 -6.87 -5.65 -1.98
CA LEU A 130 -5.72 -4.76 -2.09
C LEU A 130 -5.89 -3.77 -3.25
N GLY A 131 -6.34 -4.23 -4.42
CA GLY A 131 -6.57 -3.38 -5.58
C GLY A 131 -7.61 -2.29 -5.33
N VAL A 132 -8.71 -2.63 -4.66
CA VAL A 132 -9.73 -1.64 -4.25
C VAL A 132 -9.15 -0.65 -3.24
N SER A 133 -8.43 -1.14 -2.23
CA SER A 133 -7.86 -0.31 -1.16
C SER A 133 -6.83 0.70 -1.70
N ILE A 134 -5.91 0.26 -2.56
CA ILE A 134 -4.90 1.11 -3.20
C ILE A 134 -5.56 2.17 -4.09
N THR A 135 -6.62 1.80 -4.80
CA THR A 135 -7.36 2.74 -5.66
C THR A 135 -7.99 3.87 -4.82
N LEU A 136 -8.61 3.53 -3.68
CA LEU A 136 -9.18 4.53 -2.78
C LEU A 136 -8.12 5.44 -2.17
N LEU A 137 -6.98 4.88 -1.75
CA LEU A 137 -5.85 5.66 -1.25
C LEU A 137 -5.34 6.63 -2.32
N SER A 138 -5.19 6.15 -3.56
CA SER A 138 -4.74 6.94 -4.70
C SER A 138 -5.65 8.13 -5.00
N VAL A 139 -6.98 7.97 -4.92
CA VAL A 139 -7.93 9.08 -5.08
C VAL A 139 -7.76 10.10 -3.95
N ALA A 140 -7.63 9.63 -2.69
CA ALA A 140 -7.44 10.51 -1.54
C ALA A 140 -6.13 11.32 -1.64
N GLU A 141 -5.04 10.71 -2.09
CA GLU A 141 -3.74 11.37 -2.31
C GLU A 141 -3.83 12.47 -3.36
N VAL A 142 -4.50 12.22 -4.49
CA VAL A 142 -4.68 13.24 -5.54
C VAL A 142 -5.50 14.41 -5.02
N ILE A 143 -6.59 14.14 -4.29
CA ILE A 143 -7.40 15.21 -3.66
C ILE A 143 -6.54 16.01 -2.68
N ALA A 144 -5.78 15.34 -1.81
CA ALA A 144 -4.90 16.00 -0.85
C ALA A 144 -3.84 16.87 -1.54
N ALA A 145 -3.23 16.37 -2.63
CA ALA A 145 -2.26 17.13 -3.42
C ALA A 145 -2.88 18.36 -4.07
N VAL A 146 -4.07 18.24 -4.68
CA VAL A 146 -4.79 19.36 -5.32
C VAL A 146 -5.17 20.43 -4.30
N VAL A 147 -5.73 20.03 -3.16
CA VAL A 147 -6.09 20.97 -2.07
C VAL A 147 -4.85 21.68 -1.53
N SER A 148 -3.75 20.93 -1.33
CA SER A 148 -2.48 21.49 -0.85
C SER A 148 -1.87 22.47 -1.86
N LEU A 149 -1.92 22.17 -3.15
CA LEU A 149 -1.46 23.07 -4.22
C LEU A 149 -2.30 24.34 -4.28
N TYR A 150 -3.62 24.22 -4.18
CA TYR A 150 -4.52 25.37 -4.14
C TYR A 150 -4.20 26.27 -2.93
N PHE A 151 -3.99 25.67 -1.77
CA PHE A 151 -3.64 26.41 -0.55
C PHE A 151 -2.29 27.14 -0.69
N VAL A 152 -1.26 26.49 -1.25
CA VAL A 152 0.03 27.13 -1.54
C VAL A 152 -0.11 28.28 -2.53
N TYR A 153 -0.90 28.11 -3.59
CA TYR A 153 -1.17 29.16 -4.56
C TYR A 153 -1.83 30.38 -3.90
N HIS A 154 -2.84 30.14 -3.06
CA HIS A 154 -3.54 31.20 -2.33
C HIS A 154 -2.60 31.94 -1.36
N LEU A 155 -1.81 31.21 -0.57
CA LEU A 155 -0.83 31.80 0.35
C LEU A 155 0.21 32.65 -0.39
N ARG A 156 0.72 32.16 -1.52
CA ARG A 156 1.67 32.93 -2.34
C ARG A 156 1.05 34.18 -2.93
N SER A 157 -0.17 34.10 -3.44
CA SER A 157 -0.89 35.27 -3.95
C SER A 157 -1.03 36.35 -2.88
N LYS A 158 -1.39 35.97 -1.65
CA LYS A 158 -1.52 36.91 -0.53
C LYS A 158 -0.16 37.48 -0.09
N ALA A 159 0.88 36.65 -0.05
CA ALA A 159 2.23 37.10 0.30
C ALA A 159 2.76 38.14 -0.70
N THR A 160 2.53 37.93 -2.01
CA THR A 160 2.92 38.90 -3.05
C THR A 160 2.19 40.23 -2.87
N GLU A 161 0.88 40.23 -2.58
CA GLU A 161 0.13 41.45 -2.29
C GLU A 161 0.73 42.21 -1.09
N PHE A 162 1.10 41.52 0.00
CA PHE A 162 1.72 42.15 1.17
C PHE A 162 3.08 42.79 0.87
N VAL A 163 3.93 42.13 0.05
CA VAL A 163 5.24 42.67 -0.33
C VAL A 163 5.08 43.96 -1.15
N PHE A 164 4.16 43.97 -2.14
CA PHE A 164 3.88 45.16 -2.94
C PHE A 164 3.38 46.36 -2.11
N ILE A 165 2.50 46.12 -1.12
CA ILE A 165 2.02 47.20 -0.23
C ILE A 165 3.16 47.75 0.63
N LYS A 166 4.06 46.88 1.11
CA LYS A 166 5.21 47.28 1.93
C LYS A 166 6.17 48.17 1.14
N ASP A 167 6.50 47.81 -0.09
CA ASP A 167 7.38 48.61 -0.96
C ASP A 167 6.80 50.01 -1.23
N TYR A 168 5.48 50.12 -1.42
CA TYR A 168 4.82 51.41 -1.59
C TYR A 168 4.90 52.28 -0.32
N SER A 169 4.62 51.71 0.86
CA SER A 169 4.68 52.46 2.12
C SER A 169 6.09 52.96 2.47
N PHE A 170 7.13 52.22 2.09
CA PHE A 170 8.51 52.62 2.32
C PHE A 170 8.93 53.78 1.40
N GLN A 171 8.39 53.84 0.19
CA GLN A 171 8.63 54.94 -0.76
C GLN A 171 8.02 56.27 -0.27
N ASP A 172 6.83 56.23 0.35
CA ASP A 172 6.17 57.43 0.90
C ASP A 172 6.85 57.97 2.17
N ASP A 173 7.45 57.11 3.01
CA ASP A 173 8.21 57.54 4.20
C ASP A 173 9.55 58.22 3.86
N LEU A 174 9.99 58.15 2.59
CA LEU A 174 11.26 58.70 2.08
C LEU A 174 11.12 60.06 1.38
N LEU A 175 9.89 60.58 1.26
CA LEU A 175 9.52 61.83 0.60
C LEU A 175 9.08 62.89 1.62
#